data_AF-A0A5M9K740-F1
#
_entry.id   AF-A0A5M9K740-F1
#
_cell.length_a   1.000
_cell.length_b   1.000
_cell.length_c   1.000
_cell.angle_alpha   90.00
_cell.angle_beta   90.00
_cell.angle_gamma   90.00
#
_symmetry.space_group_name_H-M   'P 1'
#
loop_
_entity.id
_entity.type
_entity.pdbx_description
1 polymer ?
#
loop_
_entity_poly.entity_id
_entity_poly.type
_entity_poly.pdbx_seq_one_letter_code
_entity_poly.pdbx_strand_id
1 'polypeptide(L)'
;MEVHPYINPSISTVSKITEAVEFNNQANRLDQAGNHAGAIELHLKALKLKISAVGEESWQVAMTKNSLAEVYMKMGNLEDARKMLEDADRVRSPLDNFDSACTRDNLGRLYEMRGDVTRAKLEREKQSDRMVCGHFDCPKAATSMIWKRTELKMCQRCQCVWYCDRECQKKDWKKRHKSWCKEPETNSSVE
;
A
#
# COMPACT_ATOMS: atom_id res chain seq x y z
N MET A 1 31.83 -19.20 -0.06
CA MET A 1 30.50 -19.83 0.03
C MET A 1 29.90 -19.40 1.36
N GLU A 2 29.09 -18.35 1.35
CA GLU A 2 28.30 -17.99 2.52
C GLU A 2 27.22 -19.06 2.67
N VAL A 3 27.45 -19.98 3.62
CA VAL A 3 26.39 -20.85 4.12
C VAL A 3 25.38 -19.93 4.79
N HIS A 4 24.30 -19.57 4.11
CA HIS A 4 23.13 -18.99 4.77
C HIS A 4 22.62 -20.08 5.72
N PRO A 5 22.87 -19.99 7.04
CA PRO A 5 22.41 -21.03 7.94
C PRO A 5 20.88 -20.91 7.94
N TYR A 6 20.21 -21.94 7.42
CA TYR A 6 18.76 -22.03 7.50
C TYR A 6 18.42 -22.37 8.95
N ILE A 7 18.50 -21.35 9.82
CA ILE A 7 18.15 -21.48 11.22
C ILE A 7 16.63 -21.62 11.25
N ASN A 8 16.17 -22.83 11.55
CA ASN A 8 14.76 -23.07 11.77
C ASN A 8 14.27 -22.14 12.90
N PRO A 9 13.29 -21.26 12.66
CA PRO A 9 12.84 -20.31 13.66
C PRO A 9 12.42 -21.05 14.93
N SER A 10 12.74 -20.47 16.10
CA SER A 10 12.36 -21.07 17.37
C SER A 10 10.83 -21.24 17.45
N ILE A 11 10.36 -22.23 18.20
CA ILE A 11 8.92 -22.45 18.43
C ILE A 11 8.25 -21.15 18.96
N SER A 12 8.96 -20.40 19.80
CA SER A 12 8.53 -19.09 20.30
C SER A 12 8.38 -18.06 19.17
N THR A 13 9.34 -17.99 18.25
CA THR A 13 9.28 -17.11 17.07
C THR A 13 8.08 -17.47 16.19
N VAL A 14 7.89 -18.76 15.89
CA VAL A 14 6.76 -19.23 15.07
C VAL A 14 5.42 -18.91 15.76
N SER A 15 5.31 -19.16 17.07
CA SER A 15 4.10 -18.85 17.85
C SER A 15 3.74 -17.36 17.79
N LYS A 16 4.72 -16.46 17.99
CA LYS A 16 4.51 -15.01 17.89
C LYS A 16 4.07 -14.58 16.50
N ILE A 17 4.65 -15.16 15.45
CA ILE A 17 4.27 -14.85 14.06
C ILE A 17 2.84 -15.29 13.79
N THR A 18 2.46 -16.51 14.19
CA THR A 18 1.10 -17.03 14.03
C THR A 18 0.08 -16.17 14.75
N GLU A 19 0.34 -15.79 16.00
CA GLU A 19 -0.53 -14.88 16.76
C GLU A 19 -0.66 -13.51 16.07
N ALA A 20 0.45 -12.95 15.58
CA ALA A 20 0.42 -11.69 14.85
C ALA A 20 -0.37 -11.77 13.53
N VAL A 21 -0.33 -12.91 12.84
CA VAL A 21 -1.15 -13.15 11.65
C VAL A 21 -2.64 -13.15 12.02
N GLU A 22 -3.03 -13.78 13.13
CA GLU A 22 -4.42 -13.76 13.57
C GLU A 22 -4.89 -12.34 13.92
N PHE A 23 -4.07 -11.57 14.64
CA PHE A 23 -4.39 -10.17 14.91
C PHE A 23 -4.55 -9.34 13.63
N ASN A 24 -3.69 -9.54 12.63
CA ASN A 24 -3.84 -8.86 11.34
C ASN A 24 -5.13 -9.26 10.61
N ASN A 25 -5.49 -10.55 10.62
CA ASN A 25 -6.72 -11.02 9.99
C ASN A 25 -7.95 -10.46 10.71
N GLN A 26 -7.93 -10.42 12.04
CA GLN A 26 -8.99 -9.82 12.83
C GLN A 26 -9.07 -8.30 12.62
N ALA A 27 -7.94 -7.61 12.53
CA ALA A 27 -7.88 -6.19 12.19
C ALA A 27 -8.55 -5.90 10.85
N ASN A 28 -8.23 -6.69 9.81
CA ASN A 28 -8.85 -6.56 8.49
C ASN A 28 -10.37 -6.77 8.53
N ARG A 29 -10.85 -7.74 9.33
CA ARG A 29 -12.30 -7.95 9.54
C ARG A 29 -12.96 -6.77 10.25
N LEU A 30 -12.32 -6.20 11.26
CA LEU A 30 -12.82 -5.01 11.97
C LEU A 30 -12.87 -3.78 11.05
N ASP A 31 -11.84 -3.58 10.24
CA ASP A 31 -11.76 -2.49 9.27
C ASP A 31 -12.87 -2.61 8.20
N GLN A 32 -13.13 -3.82 7.69
CA GLN A 32 -14.24 -4.08 6.78
C GLN A 32 -15.62 -3.83 7.42
N ALA A 33 -15.74 -4.04 8.74
CA ALA A 33 -16.94 -3.73 9.51
C ALA A 33 -17.05 -2.24 9.91
N GLY A 34 -16.08 -1.40 9.55
CA GLY A 34 -16.04 0.03 9.87
C GLY A 34 -15.46 0.37 11.25
N ASN A 35 -15.00 -0.62 12.04
CA ASN A 35 -14.32 -0.39 13.30
C ASN A 35 -12.82 -0.15 13.07
N HIS A 36 -12.48 1.02 12.53
CA HIS A 36 -11.10 1.40 12.21
C HIS A 36 -10.22 1.54 13.45
N ALA A 37 -10.75 2.03 14.57
CA ALA A 37 -10.00 2.16 15.82
C ALA A 37 -9.56 0.80 16.37
N GLY A 38 -10.47 -0.18 16.40
CA GLY A 38 -10.15 -1.56 16.78
C GLY A 38 -9.17 -2.23 15.81
N ALA A 39 -9.29 -1.95 14.51
CA ALA A 39 -8.34 -2.45 13.53
C ALA A 39 -6.92 -1.90 13.74
N ILE A 40 -6.78 -0.60 14.04
CA ILE A 40 -5.49 0.02 14.39
C ILE A 40 -4.87 -0.66 15.61
N GLU A 41 -5.65 -0.87 16.67
CA GLU A 41 -5.16 -1.51 17.90
C GLU A 41 -4.60 -2.92 17.63
N LEU A 42 -5.33 -3.72 16.85
CA LEU A 42 -4.91 -5.08 16.50
C LEU A 42 -3.70 -5.10 15.57
N HIS A 43 -3.62 -4.20 14.58
CA HIS A 43 -2.42 -4.07 13.75
C HIS A 43 -1.19 -3.66 14.56
N LEU A 44 -1.33 -2.77 15.56
CA LEU A 44 -0.23 -2.39 16.45
C LEU A 44 0.23 -3.57 17.34
N LYS A 45 -0.70 -4.39 17.84
CA LYS A 45 -0.39 -5.64 18.56
C LYS A 45 0.38 -6.63 17.67
N ALA A 46 -0.10 -6.86 16.45
CA ALA A 46 0.57 -7.70 15.46
C ALA A 46 1.97 -7.19 15.13
N LEU A 47 2.11 -5.88 14.94
CA LEU A 47 3.38 -5.23 14.63
C LEU A 47 4.40 -5.43 15.74
N LYS A 48 4.00 -5.22 17.01
CA LYS A 48 4.86 -5.44 18.18
C LYS A 48 5.39 -6.88 18.25
N LEU A 49 4.51 -7.86 18.01
CA LEU A 49 4.90 -9.27 18.02
C LEU A 49 5.88 -9.59 16.88
N LYS A 50 5.59 -9.14 15.66
CA LYS A 50 6.47 -9.36 14.49
C LYS A 50 7.83 -8.72 14.66
N ILE A 51 7.91 -7.46 15.12
CA ILE A 51 9.18 -6.79 15.38
C ILE A 51 10.00 -7.60 16.41
N SER A 52 9.37 -8.08 17.49
CA SER A 52 10.05 -8.88 18.50
C SER A 52 10.51 -10.27 18.03
N ALA A 53 9.93 -10.77 16.93
CA ALA A 53 10.17 -12.11 16.42
C ALA A 53 11.18 -12.13 15.26
N VAL A 54 11.10 -11.15 14.35
CA VAL A 54 11.85 -11.12 13.09
C VAL A 54 12.58 -9.81 12.83
N GLY A 55 12.49 -8.83 13.73
CA GLY A 55 13.11 -7.51 13.57
C GLY A 55 12.30 -6.54 12.72
N GLU A 56 12.67 -5.26 12.79
CA GLU A 56 11.91 -4.16 12.17
C GLU A 56 12.02 -4.12 10.64
N GLU A 57 13.17 -4.48 10.07
CA GLU A 57 13.41 -4.47 8.62
C GLU A 57 12.86 -5.73 7.90
N SER A 58 11.98 -6.49 8.56
CA SER A 58 11.38 -7.69 7.97
C SER A 58 10.22 -7.34 7.02
N TRP A 59 10.11 -8.08 5.92
CA TRP A 59 8.98 -7.96 4.98
C TRP A 59 7.61 -8.14 5.66
N GLN A 60 7.52 -8.99 6.69
CA GLN A 60 6.28 -9.24 7.44
C GLN A 60 5.83 -8.03 8.26
N VAL A 61 6.80 -7.25 8.75
CA VAL A 61 6.60 -5.99 9.47
C VAL A 61 6.13 -4.94 8.48
N ALA A 62 6.84 -4.80 7.34
CA ALA A 62 6.47 -3.86 6.29
C ALA A 62 5.07 -4.11 5.70
N MET A 63 4.63 -5.37 5.58
CA MET A 63 3.23 -5.68 5.23
C MET A 63 2.23 -5.13 6.23
N THR A 64 2.51 -5.31 7.53
CA THR A 64 1.62 -4.86 8.60
C THR A 64 1.58 -3.33 8.67
N LYS A 65 2.73 -2.66 8.47
CA LYS A 65 2.80 -1.19 8.40
C LYS A 65 1.99 -0.66 7.21
N ASN A 66 2.06 -1.29 6.03
CA ASN A 66 1.22 -0.90 4.89
C ASN A 66 -0.28 -1.05 5.20
N SER A 67 -0.73 -2.17 5.77
CA SER A 67 -2.14 -2.36 6.14
C SER A 67 -2.60 -1.35 7.18
N LEU A 68 -1.78 -1.09 8.20
CA LEU A 68 -2.06 -0.07 9.21
C LEU A 68 -2.21 1.33 8.59
N ALA A 69 -1.37 1.66 7.61
CA ALA A 69 -1.46 2.94 6.91
C ALA A 69 -2.77 3.10 6.13
N GLU A 70 -3.30 2.04 5.52
CA GLU A 70 -4.60 2.08 4.85
C GLU A 70 -5.73 2.44 5.83
N VAL A 71 -5.69 1.89 7.05
CA VAL A 71 -6.67 2.23 8.09
C VAL A 71 -6.49 3.67 8.57
N TYR A 72 -5.24 4.13 8.75
CA TYR A 72 -4.97 5.54 9.08
C TYR A 72 -5.48 6.51 8.01
N MET A 73 -5.33 6.19 6.72
CA MET A 73 -5.88 6.99 5.63
C MET A 73 -7.41 7.08 5.73
N LYS A 74 -8.11 5.98 6.02
CA LYS A 74 -9.58 5.99 6.20
C LYS A 74 -10.03 6.89 7.36
N MET A 75 -9.23 6.97 8.42
CA MET A 75 -9.46 7.86 9.57
C MET A 75 -9.04 9.32 9.33
N GLY A 76 -8.40 9.64 8.20
CA GLY A 76 -7.87 10.97 7.92
C GLY A 76 -6.52 11.28 8.59
N ASN A 77 -5.89 10.32 9.25
CA ASN A 77 -4.58 10.45 9.91
C ASN A 77 -3.45 10.31 8.87
N LEU A 78 -3.38 11.26 7.94
CA LEU A 78 -2.49 11.19 6.77
C LEU A 78 -1.00 11.24 7.12
N GLU A 79 -0.63 11.75 8.30
CA GLU A 79 0.77 11.85 8.70
C GLU A 79 1.29 10.52 9.28
N ASP A 80 0.48 9.85 10.08
CA ASP A 80 0.82 8.50 10.58
C ASP A 80 0.82 7.47 9.45
N ALA A 81 -0.14 7.59 8.51
CA ALA A 81 -0.14 6.78 7.30
C ALA A 81 1.14 6.96 6.48
N ARG A 82 1.62 8.21 6.33
CA ARG A 82 2.83 8.52 5.57
C ARG A 82 4.04 7.83 6.17
N LYS A 83 4.25 7.97 7.48
CA LYS A 83 5.38 7.34 8.19
C LYS A 83 5.37 5.82 8.02
N MET A 84 4.20 5.19 8.16
CA MET A 84 4.07 3.74 8.00
C MET A 84 4.34 3.28 6.57
N LEU A 85 3.90 4.03 5.56
CA LEU A 85 4.13 3.70 4.16
C LEU A 85 5.57 3.93 3.71
N GLU A 86 6.20 5.03 4.12
CA GLU A 86 7.61 5.30 3.82
C GLU A 86 8.52 4.23 4.42
N ASP A 87 8.20 3.80 5.64
CA ASP A 87 8.92 2.72 6.30
C ASP A 87 8.72 1.37 5.59
N ALA A 88 7.47 1.05 5.22
CA ALA A 88 7.18 -0.16 4.46
C ALA A 88 7.84 -0.16 3.07
N ASP A 89 7.88 1.01 2.41
CA ASP A 89 8.50 1.20 1.10
C ASP A 89 10.01 0.95 1.18
N ARG A 90 10.70 1.48 2.19
CA ARG A 90 12.15 1.24 2.40
C ARG A 90 12.51 -0.25 2.37
N VAL A 91 11.69 -1.10 3.01
CA VAL A 91 11.91 -2.55 3.09
C VAL A 91 11.47 -3.28 1.81
N ARG A 92 10.34 -2.87 1.23
CA ARG A 92 9.70 -3.62 0.13
C ARG A 92 10.17 -3.19 -1.26
N SER A 93 10.63 -1.96 -1.43
CA SER A 93 10.95 -1.41 -2.75
C SER A 93 12.02 -2.21 -3.52
N PRO A 94 13.08 -2.75 -2.88
CA PRO A 94 14.08 -3.56 -3.59
C PRO A 94 13.55 -4.90 -4.12
N LEU A 95 12.40 -5.38 -3.63
CA LEU A 95 11.84 -6.69 -4.01
C LEU A 95 11.11 -6.67 -5.36
N ASP A 96 10.75 -5.48 -5.88
CA ASP A 96 10.04 -5.27 -7.16
C ASP A 96 8.91 -6.29 -7.45
N ASN A 97 8.04 -6.49 -6.46
CA ASN A 97 6.95 -7.45 -6.49
C ASN A 97 5.58 -6.76 -6.32
N PHE A 98 4.52 -7.55 -6.24
CA PHE A 98 3.16 -7.03 -6.11
C PHE A 98 3.02 -6.16 -4.85
N ASP A 99 3.61 -6.65 -3.77
CA ASP A 99 3.60 -5.99 -2.49
C ASP A 99 4.30 -4.61 -2.56
N SER A 100 5.44 -4.48 -3.21
CA SER A 100 6.10 -3.18 -3.37
C SER A 100 5.29 -2.23 -4.24
N ALA A 101 4.64 -2.73 -5.30
CA ALA A 101 3.75 -1.93 -6.14
C ALA A 101 2.49 -1.44 -5.40
N CYS A 102 1.91 -2.26 -4.52
CA CYS A 102 0.80 -1.84 -3.64
C CYS A 102 1.22 -0.73 -2.67
N THR A 103 2.44 -0.81 -2.11
CA THR A 103 2.94 0.22 -1.18
C THR A 103 3.10 1.57 -1.90
N ARG A 104 3.65 1.53 -3.12
CA ARG A 104 3.74 2.71 -4.00
C ARG A 104 2.38 3.27 -4.39
N ASP A 105 1.40 2.41 -4.68
CA ASP A 105 0.03 2.88 -4.95
C ASP A 105 -0.61 3.54 -3.72
N ASN A 106 -0.42 2.97 -2.52
CA ASN A 106 -0.91 3.57 -1.28
C ASN A 106 -0.23 4.90 -0.96
N LEU A 107 1.06 5.06 -1.22
CA LEU A 107 1.74 6.38 -1.16
C LEU A 107 1.12 7.35 -2.16
N GLY A 108 0.87 6.91 -3.39
CA GLY A 108 0.15 7.70 -4.39
C GLY A 108 -1.23 8.16 -3.92
N ARG A 109 -2.01 7.26 -3.30
CA ARG A 109 -3.32 7.59 -2.72
C ARG A 109 -3.22 8.60 -1.59
N LEU A 110 -2.21 8.48 -0.74
CA LEU A 110 -1.97 9.43 0.34
C LEU A 110 -1.74 10.84 -0.20
N TYR A 111 -0.95 10.98 -1.26
CA TYR A 111 -0.71 12.28 -1.90
C TYR A 111 -1.93 12.79 -2.68
N GLU A 112 -2.73 11.91 -3.31
CA GLU A 112 -4.06 12.28 -3.85
C GLU A 112 -4.94 12.92 -2.77
N MET A 113 -5.01 12.32 -1.58
CA MET A 113 -5.80 12.84 -0.45
C MET A 113 -5.27 14.18 0.08
N ARG A 114 -3.96 14.43 -0.02
CA ARG A 114 -3.34 15.74 0.27
C ARG A 114 -3.55 16.77 -0.85
N GLY A 115 -4.04 16.33 -2.01
CA GLY A 115 -4.25 17.18 -3.19
C GLY A 115 -3.01 17.35 -4.09
N ASP A 116 -1.92 16.66 -3.80
CA ASP A 116 -0.67 16.72 -4.58
C ASP A 116 -0.64 15.57 -5.60
N VAL A 117 -1.29 15.80 -6.75
CA VAL A 117 -1.37 14.79 -7.82
C VAL A 117 -0.03 14.57 -8.51
N THR A 118 0.86 15.56 -8.52
CA THR A 118 2.21 15.46 -9.10
C THR A 118 3.07 14.52 -8.28
N ARG A 119 3.08 14.68 -6.95
CA ARG A 119 3.78 13.76 -6.05
C ARG A 119 3.14 12.38 -6.07
N ALA A 120 1.82 12.29 -6.13
CA ALA A 120 1.13 11.01 -6.25
C ALA A 120 1.59 10.21 -7.48
N LYS A 121 1.77 10.88 -8.62
CA LYS A 121 2.31 10.28 -9.84
C LYS A 121 3.74 9.79 -9.61
N LEU A 122 4.60 10.65 -9.06
CA LEU A 122 6.02 10.33 -8.82
C LEU A 122 6.18 9.09 -7.92
N GLU A 123 5.43 9.00 -6.83
CA GLU A 123 5.53 7.86 -5.90
C GLU A 123 5.09 6.53 -6.52
N ARG A 124 4.10 6.56 -7.42
CA ARG A 124 3.64 5.35 -8.14
C ARG A 124 4.63 4.90 -9.20
N GLU A 125 5.27 5.86 -9.87
CA GLU A 125 6.20 5.60 -10.97
C GLU A 125 7.63 5.31 -10.51
N LYS A 126 7.95 5.55 -9.22
CA LYS A 126 9.32 5.41 -8.72
C LYS A 126 9.83 3.96 -8.84
N GLN A 127 11.13 3.86 -9.13
CA GLN A 127 11.98 2.66 -9.09
C GLN A 127 11.61 1.50 -10.05
N SER A 128 10.34 1.35 -10.45
CA SER A 128 9.89 0.23 -11.27
C SER A 128 8.68 0.58 -12.13
N ASP A 129 8.64 0.01 -13.34
CA ASP A 129 7.51 0.11 -14.26
C ASP A 129 6.37 -0.86 -13.96
N ARG A 130 6.56 -1.73 -12.96
CA ARG A 130 5.57 -2.70 -12.50
C ARG A 130 4.57 -2.02 -11.58
N MET A 131 3.32 -1.91 -12.01
CA MET A 131 2.28 -1.13 -11.33
C MET A 131 1.03 -1.98 -11.06
N VAL A 132 0.23 -1.54 -10.10
CA VAL A 132 -1.08 -2.13 -9.81
C VAL A 132 -2.20 -1.28 -10.41
N CYS A 133 -3.37 -1.89 -10.59
CA CYS A 133 -4.59 -1.17 -10.92
C CYS A 133 -5.06 -0.36 -9.71
N GLY A 134 -5.38 0.92 -9.89
CA GLY A 134 -5.85 1.80 -8.82
C GLY A 134 -7.23 1.45 -8.25
N HIS A 135 -7.99 0.58 -8.94
CA HIS A 135 -9.22 0.01 -8.39
C HIS A 135 -8.88 -1.15 -7.45
N PHE A 136 -9.04 -0.92 -6.14
CA PHE A 136 -8.71 -1.91 -5.10
C PHE A 136 -9.38 -3.28 -5.31
N ASP A 137 -10.67 -3.31 -5.68
CA ASP A 137 -11.41 -4.56 -5.92
C ASP A 137 -11.26 -5.06 -7.37
N CYS A 138 -10.08 -4.86 -7.99
CA CYS A 138 -9.85 -5.23 -9.39
C CYS A 138 -10.21 -6.70 -9.63
N PRO A 139 -11.19 -7.03 -10.49
CA PRO A 139 -11.57 -8.43 -10.72
C PRO A 139 -10.44 -9.22 -11.39
N LYS A 140 -9.53 -8.52 -12.06
CA LYS A 140 -8.34 -9.11 -12.67
C LYS A 140 -7.22 -9.38 -11.68
N ALA A 141 -7.31 -8.94 -10.41
CA ALA A 141 -6.33 -9.28 -9.39
C ALA A 141 -6.17 -10.79 -9.18
N ALA A 142 -7.18 -11.60 -9.53
CA ALA A 142 -7.09 -13.06 -9.51
C ALA A 142 -6.22 -13.66 -10.65
N THR A 143 -6.01 -12.93 -11.75
CA THR A 143 -5.29 -13.43 -12.95
C THR A 143 -4.01 -12.66 -13.23
N SER A 144 -3.99 -11.36 -12.99
CA SER A 144 -2.80 -10.51 -13.02
C SER A 144 -2.86 -9.50 -11.89
N MET A 145 -1.84 -9.52 -11.04
CA MET A 145 -1.73 -8.60 -9.90
C MET A 145 -0.86 -7.38 -10.23
N ILE A 146 -0.03 -7.47 -11.27
CA ILE A 146 0.96 -6.46 -11.65
C ILE A 146 0.96 -6.32 -13.17
N TRP A 147 1.03 -5.08 -13.65
CA TRP A 147 1.12 -4.73 -15.06
C TRP A 147 2.34 -3.86 -15.32
N LYS A 148 2.84 -3.86 -16.55
CA LYS A 148 3.73 -2.79 -16.99
C LYS A 148 2.92 -1.51 -17.17
N ARG A 149 3.54 -0.34 -16.99
CA ARG A 149 2.85 0.96 -17.14
C ARG A 149 2.23 1.11 -18.52
N THR A 150 2.90 0.59 -19.55
CA THR A 150 2.43 0.62 -20.95
C THR A 150 1.15 -0.17 -21.19
N GLU A 151 0.81 -1.11 -20.30
CA GLU A 151 -0.41 -1.92 -20.38
C GLU A 151 -1.60 -1.28 -19.65
N LEU A 152 -1.34 -0.25 -18.85
CA LEU A 152 -2.35 0.43 -18.04
C LEU A 152 -2.83 1.73 -18.68
N LYS A 153 -4.11 2.03 -18.45
CA LYS A 153 -4.73 3.29 -18.84
C LYS A 153 -4.66 4.28 -17.70
N MET A 154 -4.08 5.45 -17.96
CA MET A 154 -3.99 6.52 -16.99
C MET A 154 -5.26 7.39 -16.99
N CYS A 155 -5.65 7.91 -15.82
CA CYS A 155 -6.70 8.92 -15.74
C CYS A 155 -6.30 10.18 -16.52
N GLN A 156 -7.09 10.58 -17.51
CA GLN A 156 -6.74 11.71 -18.38
C GLN A 156 -6.74 13.07 -17.68
N ARG A 157 -7.52 13.21 -16.60
CA ARG A 157 -7.64 14.48 -15.85
C ARG A 157 -6.47 14.70 -14.91
N CYS A 158 -6.24 13.78 -13.96
CA CYS A 158 -5.19 13.95 -12.96
C CYS A 158 -3.83 13.37 -13.35
N GLN A 159 -3.81 12.46 -14.33
CA GLN A 159 -2.58 11.84 -14.82
C GLN A 159 -1.71 11.17 -13.74
N CYS A 160 -2.34 10.73 -12.64
CA CYS A 160 -1.63 10.16 -11.48
C CYS A 160 -2.17 8.80 -11.01
N VAL A 161 -3.19 8.23 -11.65
CA VAL A 161 -3.77 6.90 -11.33
C VAL A 161 -3.89 6.07 -12.60
N TRP A 162 -3.60 4.77 -12.48
CA TRP A 162 -3.58 3.81 -13.58
C TRP A 162 -4.61 2.70 -13.39
N TYR A 163 -5.17 2.21 -14.49
CA TYR A 163 -6.23 1.20 -14.49
C TYR A 163 -5.99 0.16 -15.58
N CYS A 164 -6.24 -1.11 -15.28
CA CYS A 164 -6.12 -2.19 -16.26
C CYS A 164 -7.19 -2.11 -17.38
N ASP A 165 -8.31 -1.44 -17.12
CA ASP A 165 -9.36 -1.17 -18.10
C ASP A 165 -10.28 -0.03 -17.63
N ARG A 166 -11.20 0.36 -18.52
CA ARG A 166 -12.16 1.45 -18.29
C ARG A 166 -13.21 1.11 -17.23
N GLU A 167 -13.51 -0.16 -17.01
CA GLU A 167 -14.50 -0.57 -16.01
C GLU A 167 -13.94 -0.42 -14.58
N CYS A 168 -12.67 -0.77 -14.37
CA CYS A 168 -11.96 -0.49 -13.12
C CYS A 168 -11.93 1.01 -12.83
N GLN A 169 -11.62 1.84 -13.83
CA GLN A 169 -11.66 3.31 -13.69
C GLN A 169 -13.04 3.80 -13.26
N LYS A 170 -14.12 3.33 -13.90
CA LYS A 170 -15.50 3.74 -13.54
C LYS A 170 -15.87 3.34 -12.11
N LYS A 171 -15.49 2.13 -11.67
CA LYS A 171 -15.78 1.65 -10.31
C LYS A 171 -15.03 2.45 -9.26
N ASP A 172 -13.73 2.68 -9.46
CA ASP A 172 -12.92 3.50 -8.55
C ASP A 172 -13.37 4.96 -8.54
N TRP A 173 -13.76 5.51 -9.70
CA TRP A 173 -14.33 6.85 -9.81
C TRP A 173 -15.54 7.06 -8.88
N LYS A 174 -16.47 6.10 -8.88
CA LYS A 174 -17.68 6.16 -8.04
C LYS A 174 -17.38 6.03 -6.55
N LYS A 175 -16.40 5.20 -6.17
CA LYS A 175 -16.10 4.88 -4.77
C LYS A 175 -15.18 5.90 -4.09
N ARG A 176 -14.15 6.37 -4.79
CA ARG A 176 -13.02 7.09 -4.16
C ARG A 176 -12.43 8.18 -5.05
N HIS A 177 -12.02 7.84 -6.28
CA HIS A 177 -11.11 8.68 -7.05
C HIS A 177 -11.69 10.05 -7.42
N LYS A 178 -13.02 10.14 -7.62
CA LYS A 178 -13.70 11.41 -7.94
C LYS A 178 -13.41 12.52 -6.92
N SER A 179 -13.29 12.18 -5.63
CA SER A 179 -13.09 13.16 -4.55
C SER A 179 -11.71 13.82 -4.59
N TRP A 180 -10.71 13.12 -5.15
CA TRP A 180 -9.31 13.54 -5.09
C TRP A 180 -8.70 13.83 -6.48
N CYS A 181 -9.45 13.58 -7.56
CA CYS A 181 -9.00 13.84 -8.92
C CYS A 181 -8.95 15.35 -9.20
N LYS A 182 -7.73 15.88 -9.38
CA LYS A 182 -7.44 17.26 -9.75
C LYS A 182 -6.48 17.30 -10.94
N GLU A 183 -6.52 18.37 -11.73
CA GLU A 183 -5.53 18.57 -12.79
C GLU A 183 -4.15 18.84 -12.18
N PRO A 184 -3.06 18.30 -12.75
CA PRO A 184 -1.72 18.68 -12.33
C PRO A 184 -1.52 20.18 -12.47
N GLU A 185 -0.79 20.78 -11.53
CA GLU A 185 -0.35 22.17 -11.69
C GLU A 185 0.51 22.26 -12.95
N THR A 186 -0.05 22.85 -14.00
CA THR A 186 0.74 23.29 -15.14
C THR A 186 1.57 24.46 -14.65
N ASN A 187 2.91 24.35 -14.65
CA ASN A 187 3.77 25.53 -14.51
C ASN A 187 3.49 26.48 -15.68
N SER A 188 2.45 27.30 -15.58
CA SER A 188 2.17 28.44 -16.44
C SER A 188 2.84 29.66 -15.83
N SER A 189 4.17 29.67 -15.84
CA SER A 189 4.96 30.89 -15.58
C SER A 189 6.44 30.61 -15.84
N VAL A 190 6.79 30.56 -17.13
CA VAL A 190 8.05 31.08 -17.65
C VAL A 190 7.70 31.73 -18.99
N GLU A 191 7.26 32.98 -18.93
CA GLU A 191 7.46 33.95 -20.02
C GLU A 191 8.80 34.65 -19.81
#